data_AF-A0A945CLW5-F1
#
_entry.id   AF-A0A945CLW5-F1
#
_cell.length_a   1.000
_cell.length_b   1.000
_cell.length_c   1.000
_cell.angle_alpha   90.00
_cell.angle_beta   90.00
_cell.angle_gamma   90.00
#
_symmetry.space_group_name_H-M   'P 1'
#
loop_
_entity.id
_entity.type
_entity.pdbx_description
1 polymer ?
#
loop_
_entity_poly.entity_id
_entity_poly.type
_entity_poly.pdbx_seq_one_letter_code
_entity_poly.pdbx_strand_id
1 'polypeptide(L)'
;MIFNWIGPRRVWLAGPLFCVLLGLLLGTRADALVVAEEAVAGEDEIPPAPASQIRAIDRPEDAGGHILISWALSPDDRMVFRSMPDGGNALGVGHIFRAFGIGGYRLYRYREGET
;
A
#
# COMPACT_ATOMS: atom_id res chain seq x y z
N MET A 1 -75.05 -52.31 -31.39
CA MET A 1 -74.53 -53.58 -30.84
C MET A 1 -73.43 -54.02 -31.79
N ILE A 2 -72.15 -54.12 -31.44
CA ILE A 2 -71.55 -54.79 -30.28
C ILE A 2 -70.42 -53.91 -29.71
N PHE A 3 -70.43 -53.75 -28.39
CA PHE A 3 -69.41 -53.11 -27.56
C PHE A 3 -68.18 -54.01 -27.46
N ASN A 4 -66.97 -53.44 -27.53
CA ASN A 4 -65.79 -54.09 -27.00
C ASN A 4 -65.04 -53.09 -26.08
N TRP A 5 -64.96 -53.43 -24.80
CA TRP A 5 -64.42 -52.60 -23.72
C TRP A 5 -63.53 -53.45 -22.82
N ILE A 6 -62.22 -53.14 -22.74
CA ILE A 6 -61.30 -53.57 -21.68
C ILE A 6 -60.34 -52.39 -21.34
N GLY A 7 -60.58 -51.72 -20.21
CA GLY A 7 -59.58 -51.37 -19.18
C GLY A 7 -58.63 -50.15 -19.34
N PRO A 8 -58.56 -49.22 -18.35
CA PRO A 8 -57.74 -48.00 -18.40
C PRO A 8 -56.35 -48.19 -17.76
N ARG A 9 -55.30 -47.57 -18.31
CA ARG A 9 -54.00 -47.44 -17.63
C ARG A 9 -53.68 -45.98 -17.29
N ARG A 10 -53.81 -45.68 -16.01
CA ARG A 10 -53.27 -44.51 -15.32
C ARG A 10 -51.74 -44.48 -15.50
N VAL A 11 -51.21 -43.43 -16.13
CA VAL A 11 -49.76 -43.17 -16.19
C VAL A 11 -49.39 -42.32 -14.98
N TRP A 12 -48.67 -42.92 -14.02
CA TRP A 12 -47.88 -42.19 -13.04
C TRP A 12 -46.43 -42.17 -13.52
N LEU A 13 -45.91 -40.99 -13.85
CA LEU A 13 -44.48 -40.76 -14.06
C LEU A 13 -44.07 -39.51 -13.29
N ALA A 14 -43.96 -39.63 -11.97
CA ALA A 14 -43.17 -38.74 -11.15
C ALA A 14 -41.82 -39.43 -10.91
N GLY A 15 -40.87 -39.22 -11.82
CA GLY A 15 -39.55 -39.81 -11.79
C GLY A 15 -38.44 -38.78 -11.55
N PRO A 16 -37.24 -39.23 -11.13
CA PRO A 16 -36.11 -38.41 -10.65
C PRO A 16 -35.57 -37.38 -11.66
N LEU A 17 -35.99 -37.46 -12.93
CA LEU A 17 -35.71 -36.46 -13.96
C LEU A 17 -36.27 -35.07 -13.62
N PHE A 18 -37.38 -34.98 -12.88
CA PHE A 18 -37.96 -33.70 -12.47
C PHE A 18 -37.08 -32.97 -11.43
N CYS A 19 -36.46 -33.72 -10.52
CA CYS A 19 -35.58 -33.15 -9.49
C CYS A 19 -34.26 -32.65 -10.07
N VAL A 20 -33.70 -33.36 -11.06
CA VAL A 20 -32.45 -32.95 -11.73
C VAL A 20 -32.68 -31.69 -12.57
N LEU A 21 -33.82 -31.57 -13.25
CA LEU A 21 -34.16 -30.38 -14.03
C LEU A 21 -34.45 -29.15 -13.14
N LEU A 22 -35.10 -29.34 -11.99
CA LEU A 22 -35.35 -28.26 -11.03
C LEU A 22 -34.07 -27.77 -10.33
N GLY A 23 -33.15 -28.69 -10.03
CA GLY A 23 -31.81 -28.33 -9.50
C GLY A 23 -30.95 -27.56 -10.50
N LEU A 24 -31.16 -27.79 -11.80
CA LEU A 24 -30.49 -27.04 -12.87
C LEU A 24 -31.11 -25.65 -13.11
N LEU A 25 -32.40 -25.47 -12.78
CA LEU A 25 -33.13 -24.20 -12.90
C LEU A 25 -32.93 -23.27 -11.69
N LEU A 26 -32.62 -23.82 -10.51
CA LEU A 26 -32.30 -23.06 -9.29
C LEU A 26 -30.79 -22.99 -9.09
N GLY A 27 -30.11 -22.26 -9.98
CA GLY A 27 -28.66 -22.08 -9.94
C GLY A 27 -28.16 -21.67 -8.56
N THR A 28 -27.24 -22.47 -8.00
CA THR A 28 -26.54 -22.13 -6.77
C THR A 28 -25.63 -20.93 -7.05
N ARG A 29 -26.02 -19.74 -6.59
CA ARG A 29 -25.08 -18.62 -6.48
C ARG A 29 -24.11 -18.95 -5.36
N ALA A 30 -22.90 -19.33 -5.72
CA ALA A 30 -21.77 -19.25 -4.81
C ALA A 30 -21.48 -17.76 -4.59
N ASP A 31 -21.93 -17.22 -3.47
CA ASP A 31 -21.50 -15.90 -3.01
C ASP A 31 -20.01 -16.03 -2.66
N ALA A 32 -19.15 -15.44 -3.47
CA ALA A 32 -17.72 -15.44 -3.22
C ALA A 32 -17.45 -14.55 -2.01
N LEU A 33 -17.00 -15.14 -0.90
CA LEU A 33 -16.48 -14.39 0.25
C LEU A 33 -15.21 -13.66 -0.19
N VAL A 34 -15.34 -12.38 -0.49
CA VAL A 34 -14.18 -11.50 -0.70
C VAL A 34 -13.61 -11.16 0.67
N VAL A 35 -12.57 -11.86 1.08
CA VAL A 35 -11.74 -11.43 2.21
C VAL A 35 -10.88 -10.28 1.68
N ALA A 36 -11.25 -9.05 2.02
CA ALA A 36 -10.42 -7.89 1.77
C ALA A 36 -9.24 -7.92 2.76
N GLU A 37 -8.05 -8.26 2.27
CA GLU A 37 -6.82 -8.03 2.99
C GLU A 37 -6.51 -6.53 2.90
N GLU A 38 -6.83 -5.80 3.96
CA GLU A 38 -6.41 -4.40 4.07
C GLU A 38 -4.89 -4.40 4.21
N ALA A 39 -4.21 -3.84 3.22
CA ALA A 39 -2.76 -3.76 3.23
C ALA A 39 -2.33 -2.87 4.42
N VAL A 40 -1.81 -3.49 5.47
CA VAL A 40 -1.15 -2.75 6.56
C VAL A 40 0.17 -2.21 6.00
N ALA A 41 0.16 -0.95 5.57
CA ALA A 41 1.38 -0.22 5.26
C ALA A 41 2.06 0.16 6.57
N GLY A 42 3.25 -0.38 6.83
CA GLY A 42 4.09 0.11 7.92
C GLY A 42 4.59 1.51 7.58
N GLU A 43 4.21 2.50 8.37
CA GLU A 43 4.81 3.84 8.29
C GLU A 43 6.22 3.80 8.89
N ASP A 44 7.20 4.40 8.19
CA ASP A 44 8.55 4.54 8.72
C ASP A 44 8.58 5.66 9.76
N GLU A 45 8.44 5.28 11.03
CA GLU A 45 8.48 6.20 12.17
C GLU A 45 9.90 6.40 12.74
N ILE A 46 10.94 5.83 12.11
CA ILE A 46 12.30 5.92 12.64
C ILE A 46 12.94 7.22 12.14
N PRO A 47 13.25 8.20 13.02
CA PRO A 47 13.88 9.43 12.58
C PRO A 47 15.32 9.16 12.10
N PRO A 48 15.83 9.95 11.15
CA PRO A 48 17.23 9.87 10.74
C PRO A 48 18.18 10.14 11.90
N ALA A 49 19.37 9.54 11.83
CA ALA A 49 20.45 9.81 12.75
C ALA A 49 20.86 11.29 12.71
N PRO A 50 21.20 11.90 13.86
CA PRO A 50 21.62 13.29 13.90
C PRO A 50 22.99 13.51 13.24
N ALA A 51 23.24 14.73 12.77
CA ALA A 51 24.59 15.18 12.43
C ALA A 51 25.51 15.17 13.67
N SER A 52 26.81 14.99 13.44
CA SER A 52 27.82 14.97 14.50
C SER A 52 28.89 16.03 14.29
N GLN A 53 29.80 16.19 15.26
CA GLN A 53 30.93 17.12 15.18
C GLN A 53 30.52 18.57 14.85
N ILE A 54 29.42 19.03 15.45
CA ILE A 54 28.87 20.37 15.23
C ILE A 54 29.85 21.41 15.79
N ARG A 55 30.24 22.36 14.94
CA ARG A 55 31.08 23.50 15.31
C ARG A 55 30.44 24.79 14.81
N ALA A 56 30.42 25.79 15.67
CA ALA A 56 30.00 27.15 15.34
C ALA A 56 31.16 28.11 15.63
N ILE A 57 31.45 29.01 14.71
CA ILE A 57 32.51 30.01 14.83
C ILE A 57 31.96 31.33 14.31
N ASP A 58 32.22 32.41 15.03
CA ASP A 58 31.99 33.76 14.50
C ASP A 58 32.86 33.98 13.26
N ARG A 59 32.30 34.57 12.20
CA ARG A 59 33.05 34.82 10.98
C ARG A 59 34.04 35.96 11.20
N PRO A 60 35.35 35.77 10.91
CA PRO A 60 36.31 36.85 11.03
C PRO A 60 35.91 38.08 10.20
N GLU A 61 36.22 39.25 10.73
CA GLU A 61 36.08 40.56 10.04
C GLU A 61 34.65 40.98 9.69
N ASP A 62 33.63 40.38 10.31
CA ASP A 62 32.23 40.72 9.99
C ASP A 62 31.44 41.40 11.14
N ALA A 63 32.13 41.77 12.21
CA ALA A 63 31.57 42.43 13.39
C ALA A 63 30.41 41.66 14.06
N GLY A 64 30.40 40.33 13.97
CA GLY A 64 29.38 39.47 14.57
C GLY A 64 28.13 39.32 13.70
N GLY A 65 28.24 39.55 12.40
CA GLY A 65 27.13 39.51 11.44
C GLY A 65 26.72 38.09 11.03
N HIS A 66 27.65 37.13 11.05
CA HIS A 66 27.43 35.76 10.60
C HIS A 66 28.15 34.75 11.50
N ILE A 67 27.53 33.58 11.63
CA ILE A 67 28.12 32.42 12.29
C ILE A 67 28.36 31.36 11.22
N LEU A 68 29.60 30.89 11.09
CA LEU A 68 29.95 29.72 10.30
C LEU A 68 29.64 28.47 11.11
N ILE A 69 28.75 27.64 10.59
CA ILE A 69 28.33 26.40 11.23
C ILE A 69 28.71 25.24 10.32
N SER A 70 29.44 24.27 10.88
CA SER A 70 29.92 23.07 10.18
C SER A 70 29.61 21.83 11.01
N TRP A 71 29.33 20.72 10.33
CA TRP A 71 29.05 19.42 10.95
C TRP A 71 29.54 18.29 10.03
N ALA A 72 29.74 17.11 10.62
CA ALA A 72 29.89 15.87 9.88
C ALA A 72 28.51 15.32 9.50
N LEU A 73 28.41 14.80 8.27
CA LEU A 73 27.19 14.17 7.76
C LEU A 73 26.77 12.99 8.65
N SER A 74 25.46 12.78 8.73
CA SER A 74 24.87 11.63 9.39
C SER A 74 25.15 10.35 8.58
N PRO A 75 25.14 9.17 9.22
CA PRO A 75 25.19 7.90 8.49
C PRO A 75 24.07 7.74 7.43
N ASP A 76 22.95 8.42 7.61
CA ASP A 76 21.79 8.34 6.72
C ASP A 76 21.88 9.27 5.51
N ASP A 77 22.92 10.12 5.41
CA ASP A 77 23.25 10.86 4.19
C ASP A 77 23.78 9.95 3.06
N ARG A 78 23.96 8.66 3.33
CA ARG A 78 24.37 7.71 2.29
C ARG A 78 23.40 7.75 1.11
N MET A 79 23.95 7.59 -0.09
CA MET A 79 23.15 7.49 -1.31
C MET A 79 22.35 6.19 -1.29
N VAL A 80 21.03 6.29 -1.40
CA VAL A 80 20.11 5.17 -1.49
C VAL A 80 19.51 5.11 -2.89
N PHE A 81 19.30 3.89 -3.38
CA PHE A 81 18.52 3.66 -4.59
C PHE A 81 17.05 3.60 -4.18
N ARG A 82 16.22 4.49 -4.74
CA ARG A 82 14.78 4.45 -4.53
C ARG A 82 14.09 4.04 -5.82
N SER A 83 13.09 3.18 -5.67
CA SER A 83 12.10 2.87 -6.71
C SER A 83 10.83 3.64 -6.36
N MET A 84 10.42 4.56 -7.23
CA MET A 84 9.09 5.16 -7.11
C MET A 84 8.05 4.18 -7.67
N PRO A 85 7.01 3.82 -6.91
CA PRO A 85 5.94 2.95 -7.40
C PRO A 85 5.15 3.58 -8.56
N ASP A 86 5.05 4.92 -8.63
CA ASP A 86 4.05 5.61 -9.47
C ASP A 86 4.66 6.53 -10.55
N GLY A 87 5.94 6.34 -10.88
CA GLY A 87 6.69 7.17 -11.82
C GLY A 87 6.51 6.82 -13.31
N GLY A 88 5.29 6.85 -13.82
CA GLY A 88 4.98 7.36 -15.18
C GLY A 88 5.59 6.71 -16.42
N ASN A 89 5.83 5.39 -16.48
CA ASN A 89 5.99 4.71 -17.77
C ASN A 89 4.90 3.65 -17.99
N ALA A 90 4.32 3.64 -19.18
CA ALA A 90 3.32 2.65 -19.60
C ALA A 90 3.91 1.23 -19.77
N LEU A 91 5.19 1.04 -19.45
CA LEU A 91 5.95 -0.20 -19.59
C LEU A 91 6.22 -0.90 -18.25
N GLY A 92 5.82 -0.31 -17.11
CA GLY A 92 5.94 -0.94 -15.79
C GLY A 92 7.38 -1.11 -15.29
N VAL A 93 8.36 -0.41 -15.88
CA VAL A 93 9.75 -0.45 -15.43
C VAL A 93 9.98 0.74 -14.51
N GLY A 94 9.84 0.55 -13.20
CA GLY A 94 10.04 1.63 -12.23
C GLY A 94 11.39 2.34 -12.43
N HIS A 95 11.36 3.68 -12.48
CA HIS A 95 12.58 4.47 -12.55
C HIS A 95 13.36 4.30 -11.24
N ILE A 96 14.57 3.71 -11.33
CA ILE A 96 15.51 3.64 -10.22
C ILE A 96 16.39 4.88 -10.29
N PHE A 97 16.30 5.74 -9.29
CA PHE A 97 17.17 6.91 -9.16
C PHE A 97 17.93 6.89 -7.85
N ARG A 98 19.06 7.59 -7.84
CA ARG A 98 19.93 7.75 -6.69
C ARG A 98 19.51 9.02 -5.95
N ALA A 99 19.19 8.89 -4.66
CA ALA A 99 18.85 10.00 -3.79
C ALA A 99 19.63 9.92 -2.49
N PHE A 100 19.83 11.06 -1.81
CA PHE A 100 20.28 11.06 -0.43
C PHE A 100 19.22 10.39 0.46
N GLY A 101 19.63 9.71 1.53
CA GLY A 101 18.70 9.09 2.48
C GLY A 101 17.87 10.12 3.25
N ILE A 102 18.44 11.30 3.50
CA ILE A 102 17.77 12.42 4.19
C ILE A 102 17.46 13.59 3.25
N GLY A 103 16.44 14.38 3.60
CA GLY A 103 16.06 15.59 2.85
C GLY A 103 16.90 16.83 3.14
N GLY A 104 17.69 16.81 4.22
CA GLY A 104 18.57 17.90 4.64
C GLY A 104 18.57 18.15 6.14
N TYR A 105 19.21 19.24 6.55
CA TYR A 105 19.39 19.64 7.96
C TYR A 105 18.62 20.91 8.29
N ARG A 106 18.25 21.06 9.57
CA ARG A 106 17.60 22.26 10.09
C ARG A 106 18.38 22.82 11.26
N LEU A 107 18.57 24.13 11.24
CA LEU A 107 19.29 24.88 12.27
C LEU A 107 18.29 25.62 13.15
N TYR A 108 18.49 25.52 14.45
CA TYR A 108 17.65 26.17 15.45
C TYR A 108 18.50 27.00 16.39
N ARG A 109 17.98 28.17 16.75
CA ARG A 109 18.55 29.07 17.76
C ARG A 109 17.46 29.33 18.79
N TYR A 110 17.79 29.19 20.06
CA TYR A 110 16.96 29.68 21.16
C TYR A 110 17.72 30.75 21.95
N ARG A 111 16.97 31.60 22.65
CA ARG A 111 17.53 32.45 23.69
C ARG A 111 17.18 31.81 25.02
N GLU A 112 18.15 31.71 25.93
CA GLU A 112 17.86 31.26 27.28
C GLU A 112 16.97 32.32 27.98
N GLY A 113 15.84 31.90 28.55
CA GLY A 113 14.96 32.73 29.37
C GLY A 113 13.57 33.07 28.82
N GLU A 114 13.22 32.64 27.61
CA GLU A 114 11.85 32.72 27.07
C GLU A 114 11.21 31.31 27.08
N THR A 115 10.45 31.00 28.12
CA THR A 115 9.56 29.82 28.21
C THR A 115 8.15 30.25 28.53
#